data_AF-A0A2G9NAE2-F1
#
_entry.id   AF-A0A2G9NAE2-F1
#
_cell.length_a   1.000
_cell.length_b   1.000
_cell.length_c   1.000
_cell.angle_alpha   90.00
_cell.angle_beta   90.00
_cell.angle_gamma   90.00
#
_symmetry.space_group_name_H-M   'P 1'
#
loop_
_entity.id
_entity.type
_entity.pdbx_description
1 polymer ?
#
loop_
_entity_poly.entity_id
_entity_poly.type
_entity_poly.pdbx_seq_one_letter_code
_entity_poly.pdbx_strand_id
1 'polypeptide(L)'
;MVNIKKYFKLDKTFLKTFAIDFVTFWGVILIFFVSSGFWLTKVSSILQGQTVEGLQNFLLSAPIEQVQSFQSDLVTFFVGMIIFFIIILFAITFSRSFVWKTLGKKWVPFYKWFLLAIELMIPTAIYVIAFLIVKILLLQIVSFIGETFYNSIIGSGLYPQSLIDLSTLYINLFGIILYLILLFITFSSFASELRVFKAIEQSYHIMRKSIIQISKLFLVACLVAIILSVILLPFRFTLQFQPVLTMFLNSVLTFLFINWVRINTLQNITKK
;
A
#
# COMPACT_ATOMS: atom_id res chain seq x y z
N MET A 1 -24.21 20.81 4.59
CA MET A 1 -23.21 20.89 5.68
C MET A 1 -22.73 19.48 6.05
N VAL A 2 -21.44 19.17 5.91
CA VAL A 2 -20.87 17.86 6.30
C VAL A 2 -20.65 17.87 7.82
N ASN A 3 -21.33 17.00 8.57
CA ASN A 3 -21.13 16.92 10.02
C ASN A 3 -19.84 16.13 10.31
N ILE A 4 -18.72 16.85 10.44
CA ILE A 4 -17.37 16.31 10.64
C ILE A 4 -17.31 15.43 11.90
N LYS A 5 -18.07 15.74 12.96
CA LYS A 5 -18.09 14.96 14.21
C LYS A 5 -18.53 13.50 14.01
N LYS A 6 -19.30 13.20 12.96
CA LYS A 6 -19.68 11.81 12.64
C LYS A 6 -18.49 10.97 12.17
N TYR A 7 -17.44 11.58 11.63
CA TYR A 7 -16.29 10.89 11.06
C TYR A 7 -15.16 10.61 12.07
N PHE A 8 -15.20 11.21 13.26
CA PHE A 8 -14.16 11.11 14.28
C PHE A 8 -14.65 10.42 15.56
N LYS A 9 -15.08 9.16 15.43
CA LYS A 9 -15.40 8.32 16.61
C LYS A 9 -14.26 7.33 16.85
N LEU A 10 -13.40 7.64 17.83
CA LEU A 10 -12.35 6.76 18.33
C LEU A 10 -12.93 5.86 19.43
N ASP A 11 -13.70 4.84 19.04
CA ASP A 11 -14.30 3.90 19.98
C ASP A 11 -13.37 2.71 20.29
N LYS A 12 -13.79 1.83 21.21
CA LYS A 12 -13.03 0.61 21.53
C LYS A 12 -12.81 -0.28 20.31
N THR A 13 -13.74 -0.25 19.34
CA THR A 13 -13.62 -0.99 18.08
C THR A 13 -12.46 -0.46 17.24
N PHE A 14 -12.35 0.86 17.11
CA PHE A 14 -11.25 1.54 16.43
C PHE A 14 -9.90 1.12 17.01
N LEU A 15 -9.75 1.19 18.33
CA LEU A 15 -8.48 0.85 18.98
C LEU A 15 -8.12 -0.63 18.80
N LYS A 16 -9.10 -1.53 18.88
CA LYS A 16 -8.87 -2.97 18.66
C LYS A 16 -8.44 -3.27 17.22
N THR A 17 -9.13 -2.72 16.22
CA THR A 17 -8.76 -2.97 14.81
C THR A 17 -7.42 -2.34 14.45
N PHE A 18 -7.12 -1.16 15.01
CA PHE A 18 -5.80 -0.53 14.90
C PHE A 18 -4.71 -1.43 15.49
N ALA A 19 -4.88 -1.90 16.74
CA ALA A 19 -3.88 -2.74 17.41
C ALA A 19 -3.63 -4.05 16.65
N ILE A 20 -4.68 -4.71 16.15
CA ILE A 20 -4.55 -5.94 15.35
C ILE A 20 -3.69 -5.68 14.10
N ASP A 21 -4.00 -4.64 13.33
CA ASP A 21 -3.22 -4.30 12.14
C ASP A 21 -1.79 -3.92 12.51
N PHE A 22 -1.64 -3.02 13.49
CA PHE A 22 -0.34 -2.50 13.90
C PHE A 22 0.59 -3.62 14.34
N VAL A 23 0.15 -4.51 15.24
CA VAL A 23 0.95 -5.65 15.71
C VAL A 23 1.27 -6.61 14.58
N THR A 24 0.31 -6.90 13.70
CA THR A 24 0.53 -7.83 12.58
C THR A 24 1.58 -7.28 11.61
N PHE A 25 1.42 -6.03 11.16
CA PHE A 25 2.34 -5.43 10.21
C PHE A 25 3.70 -5.10 10.82
N TRP A 26 3.77 -4.70 12.09
CA TRP A 26 5.04 -4.56 12.79
C TRP A 26 5.75 -5.90 12.97
N GLY A 27 5.01 -6.96 13.28
CA GLY A 27 5.56 -8.31 13.30
C GLY A 27 6.18 -8.69 11.95
N VAL A 28 5.48 -8.41 10.85
CA VAL A 28 6.01 -8.61 9.49
C VAL A 28 7.26 -7.75 9.25
N ILE A 29 7.22 -6.46 9.58
CA ILE A 29 8.37 -5.54 9.43
C ILE A 29 9.59 -6.05 10.21
N LEU A 30 9.39 -6.54 11.44
CA LEU A 30 10.49 -7.10 12.24
C LEU A 30 11.06 -8.37 11.62
N ILE A 31 10.21 -9.25 11.08
CA ILE A 31 10.65 -10.43 10.33
C ILE A 31 11.47 -10.00 9.10
N PHE A 32 11.03 -8.98 8.36
CA PHE A 32 11.81 -8.38 7.26
C PHE A 32 13.16 -7.85 7.74
N PHE A 33 13.16 -7.10 8.83
CA PHE A 33 14.37 -6.48 9.36
C PHE A 33 15.39 -7.53 9.77
N VAL A 34 14.97 -8.58 10.49
CA VAL A 34 15.85 -9.67 10.91
C VAL A 34 16.31 -10.52 9.71
N SER A 35 15.43 -10.77 8.74
CA SER A 35 15.78 -11.55 7.53
C SER A 35 16.59 -10.75 6.49
N SER A 36 16.66 -9.42 6.62
CA SER A 36 17.38 -8.57 5.66
C SER A 36 18.85 -8.95 5.50
N GLY A 37 19.52 -9.36 6.59
CA GLY A 37 20.91 -9.83 6.54
C GLY A 37 21.07 -11.13 5.75
N PHE A 38 20.12 -12.06 5.88
CA PHE A 38 20.08 -13.28 5.08
C PHE A 38 19.90 -12.96 3.59
N TRP A 39 18.98 -12.05 3.26
CA TRP A 39 18.73 -11.61 1.89
C TRP A 39 19.94 -10.91 1.27
N LEU A 40 20.57 -9.99 2.00
CA LEU A 40 21.78 -9.31 1.55
C LEU A 40 22.91 -10.29 1.27
N THR A 41 23.10 -11.29 2.14
CA THR A 41 24.12 -12.33 1.96
C THR A 41 23.83 -13.16 0.71
N LYS A 42 22.58 -13.55 0.47
CA LYS A 42 22.18 -14.32 -0.72
C LYS A 42 22.28 -13.51 -2.00
N VAL A 43 21.89 -12.25 -1.98
CA VAL A 43 22.06 -11.34 -3.12
C VAL A 43 23.55 -11.14 -3.42
N SER A 44 24.38 -10.99 -2.39
CA SER A 44 25.84 -10.90 -2.55
C SER A 44 26.46 -12.20 -3.09
N SER A 45 25.96 -13.38 -2.68
CA SER A 45 26.48 -14.67 -3.16
C SER A 45 26.09 -14.96 -4.61
N ILE A 46 24.89 -14.54 -5.01
CA ILE A 46 24.41 -14.62 -6.40
C ILE A 46 25.16 -13.63 -7.28
N LEU A 47 25.24 -12.36 -6.88
CA LEU A 47 25.84 -11.33 -7.73
C LEU A 47 27.37 -11.39 -7.74
N GLN A 48 28.00 -11.88 -6.67
CA GLN A 48 29.47 -11.91 -6.51
C GLN A 48 30.16 -10.55 -6.81
N GLY A 49 29.44 -9.44 -6.64
CA GLY A 49 29.91 -8.10 -7.02
C GLY A 49 30.00 -7.81 -8.52
N GLN A 50 29.50 -8.70 -9.37
CA GLN A 50 29.52 -8.54 -10.83
C GLN A 50 28.30 -7.78 -11.34
N THR A 51 28.49 -7.08 -12.47
CA THR A 51 27.39 -6.51 -13.26
C THR A 51 26.59 -7.62 -13.93
N VAL A 52 25.39 -7.31 -14.44
CA VAL A 52 24.54 -8.25 -15.17
C VAL A 52 25.28 -8.88 -16.36
N GLU A 53 26.08 -8.09 -17.07
CA GLU A 53 26.94 -8.54 -18.18
C GLU A 53 28.08 -9.45 -17.71
N GLY A 54 28.68 -9.13 -16.55
CA GLY A 54 29.67 -9.98 -15.90
C GLY A 54 29.09 -11.36 -15.54
N LEU A 55 27.86 -11.37 -15.02
CA LEU A 55 27.14 -12.59 -14.66
C LEU A 55 26.87 -13.49 -15.88
N GLN A 56 26.54 -12.89 -17.02
CA GLN A 56 26.32 -13.63 -18.26
C GLN A 56 27.63 -14.27 -18.77
N ASN A 57 28.73 -13.52 -18.73
CA ASN A 57 30.04 -14.05 -19.09
C ASN A 57 30.51 -15.15 -18.12
N PHE A 58 30.23 -15.00 -16.83
CA PHE A 58 30.49 -16.02 -15.81
C PHE A 58 29.72 -17.31 -16.12
N LEU A 59 28.42 -17.24 -16.42
CA LEU A 59 27.62 -18.43 -16.75
C LEU A 59 28.10 -19.18 -18.02
N LEU A 60 28.71 -18.46 -18.97
CA LEU A 60 29.21 -19.04 -20.21
C LEU A 60 30.65 -19.59 -20.11
N SER A 61 31.43 -19.12 -19.14
CA SER A 61 32.86 -19.43 -19.02
C SER A 61 33.25 -20.15 -17.73
N ALA A 62 32.37 -20.21 -16.73
CA ALA A 62 32.67 -20.83 -15.45
C ALA A 62 32.67 -22.36 -15.52
N PRO A 63 33.48 -23.03 -14.69
CA PRO A 63 33.41 -24.47 -14.49
C PRO A 63 32.01 -24.92 -14.04
N ILE A 64 31.61 -26.12 -14.46
CA ILE A 64 30.28 -26.70 -14.16
C ILE A 64 29.95 -26.67 -12.66
N GLU A 65 30.94 -26.93 -11.80
CA GLU A 65 30.79 -26.93 -10.34
C GLU A 65 30.37 -25.55 -9.80
N GLN A 66 30.91 -24.47 -10.36
CA GLN A 66 30.56 -23.10 -9.96
C GLN A 66 29.17 -22.72 -10.46
N VAL A 67 28.78 -23.19 -11.66
CA VAL A 67 27.43 -23.00 -12.20
C VAL A 67 26.39 -23.77 -11.37
N GLN A 68 26.71 -24.98 -10.90
CA GLN A 68 25.83 -25.75 -10.02
C GLN A 68 25.66 -25.09 -8.63
N SER A 69 26.73 -24.56 -8.06
CA SER A 69 26.66 -23.78 -6.81
C SER A 69 25.78 -22.54 -6.97
N PHE A 70 25.96 -21.82 -8.09
CA PHE A 70 25.14 -20.66 -8.42
C PHE A 70 23.65 -21.02 -8.62
N GLN A 71 23.37 -22.14 -9.31
CA GLN A 71 22.00 -22.65 -9.45
C GLN A 71 21.36 -22.96 -8.10
N SER A 72 22.10 -23.61 -7.19
CA SER A 72 21.61 -23.90 -5.83
C SER A 72 21.30 -22.62 -5.05
N ASP A 73 22.15 -21.60 -5.16
CA ASP A 73 21.91 -20.29 -4.54
C ASP A 73 20.68 -19.59 -5.13
N LEU A 74 20.48 -19.64 -6.44
CA LEU A 74 19.26 -19.12 -7.08
C LEU A 74 18.01 -19.87 -6.60
N VAL A 75 18.04 -21.21 -6.58
CA VAL A 75 16.90 -22.02 -6.13
C VAL A 75 16.57 -21.70 -4.68
N THR A 76 17.56 -21.66 -3.78
CA THR A 76 17.34 -21.32 -2.37
C THR A 76 16.82 -19.89 -2.17
N PHE A 77 17.27 -18.94 -3.00
CA PHE A 77 16.75 -17.57 -3.01
C PHE A 77 15.27 -17.51 -3.43
N PHE A 78 14.89 -18.12 -4.55
CA PHE A 78 13.50 -18.15 -5.02
C PHE A 78 12.57 -18.91 -4.07
N VAL A 79 13.00 -20.07 -3.56
CA VAL A 79 12.25 -20.83 -2.55
C VAL A 79 12.04 -19.98 -1.29
N GLY A 80 13.10 -19.29 -0.83
CA GLY A 80 12.98 -18.36 0.28
C GLY A 80 11.94 -17.28 0.00
N MET A 81 11.93 -16.67 -1.20
CA MET A 81 10.99 -15.59 -1.54
C MET A 81 9.55 -16.10 -1.55
N ILE A 82 9.32 -17.31 -2.05
CA ILE A 82 8.00 -17.95 -2.05
C ILE A 82 7.52 -18.20 -0.62
N ILE A 83 8.36 -18.83 0.22
CA ILE A 83 8.02 -19.10 1.63
C ILE A 83 7.70 -17.78 2.34
N PHE A 84 8.52 -16.77 2.11
CA PHE A 84 8.37 -15.46 2.72
C PHE A 84 7.10 -14.75 2.27
N PHE A 85 6.78 -14.81 0.98
CA PHE A 85 5.52 -14.32 0.43
C PHE A 85 4.30 -15.03 1.06
N ILE A 86 4.38 -16.35 1.22
CA ILE A 86 3.36 -17.14 1.90
C ILE A 86 3.18 -16.64 3.34
N ILE A 87 4.26 -16.45 4.11
CA ILE A 87 4.21 -15.94 5.49
C ILE A 87 3.51 -14.57 5.56
N ILE A 88 3.83 -13.65 4.64
CA ILE A 88 3.18 -12.34 4.57
C ILE A 88 1.68 -12.48 4.28
N LEU A 89 1.32 -13.30 3.29
CA LEU A 89 -0.08 -13.57 2.98
C LEU A 89 -0.80 -14.15 4.18
N PHE A 90 -0.17 -15.06 4.92
CA PHE A 90 -0.74 -15.64 6.12
C PHE A 90 -0.99 -14.58 7.20
N ALA A 91 0.00 -13.72 7.46
CA ALA A 91 -0.10 -12.63 8.42
C ALA A 91 -1.23 -11.65 8.05
N ILE A 92 -1.28 -11.21 6.79
CA ILE A 92 -2.34 -10.31 6.29
C ILE A 92 -3.71 -10.96 6.44
N THR A 93 -3.84 -12.22 6.04
CA THR A 93 -5.08 -13.01 6.12
C THR A 93 -5.57 -13.12 7.56
N PHE A 94 -4.66 -13.36 8.50
CA PHE A 94 -4.95 -13.43 9.92
C PHE A 94 -5.48 -12.09 10.42
N SER A 95 -4.73 -11.00 10.18
CA SER A 95 -5.16 -9.63 10.50
C SER A 95 -6.56 -9.34 9.97
N ARG A 96 -6.86 -9.66 8.70
CA ARG A 96 -8.19 -9.44 8.11
C ARG A 96 -9.26 -10.20 8.88
N SER A 97 -9.06 -11.49 9.16
CA SER A 97 -10.05 -12.31 9.87
C SER A 97 -10.43 -11.71 11.24
N PHE A 98 -9.44 -11.30 12.04
CA PHE A 98 -9.68 -10.69 13.36
C PHE A 98 -10.29 -9.30 13.28
N VAL A 99 -9.82 -8.46 12.35
CA VAL A 99 -10.38 -7.13 12.12
C VAL A 99 -11.86 -7.22 11.77
N TRP A 100 -12.23 -8.07 10.81
CA TRP A 100 -13.60 -8.16 10.33
C TRP A 100 -14.55 -8.81 11.34
N LYS A 101 -14.06 -9.77 12.14
CA LYS A 101 -14.79 -10.27 13.32
C LYS A 101 -15.07 -9.14 14.31
N THR A 102 -14.06 -8.32 14.61
CA THR A 102 -14.16 -7.21 15.57
C THR A 102 -15.15 -6.14 15.10
N LEU A 103 -15.29 -5.96 13.79
CA LEU A 103 -16.26 -5.05 13.17
C LEU A 103 -17.70 -5.61 13.14
N GLY A 104 -17.95 -6.75 13.78
CA GLY A 104 -19.28 -7.35 13.92
C GLY A 104 -19.78 -8.09 12.69
N LYS A 105 -18.89 -8.47 11.75
CA LYS A 105 -19.23 -9.35 10.63
C LYS A 105 -19.16 -10.82 11.06
N LYS A 106 -19.82 -11.70 10.28
CA LYS A 106 -19.76 -13.15 10.48
C LYS A 106 -18.31 -13.62 10.45
N TRP A 107 -17.98 -14.63 11.25
CA TRP A 107 -16.66 -15.25 11.20
C TRP A 107 -16.47 -15.92 9.84
N VAL A 108 -15.44 -15.50 9.12
CA VAL A 108 -15.08 -16.07 7.82
C VAL A 108 -13.82 -16.91 8.01
N PRO A 109 -13.82 -18.19 7.61
CA PRO A 109 -12.66 -19.06 7.73
C PRO A 109 -11.42 -18.46 7.08
N PHE A 110 -10.27 -18.69 7.72
CA PHE A 110 -8.98 -18.12 7.32
C PHE A 110 -8.64 -18.39 5.83
N TYR A 111 -8.81 -19.62 5.36
CA TYR A 111 -8.47 -19.99 3.99
C TYR A 111 -9.27 -19.19 2.94
N LYS A 112 -10.49 -18.72 3.27
CA LYS A 112 -11.28 -17.88 2.36
C LYS A 112 -10.69 -16.48 2.22
N TRP A 113 -10.17 -15.92 3.31
CA TRP A 113 -9.42 -14.66 3.25
C TRP A 113 -8.12 -14.81 2.47
N PHE A 114 -7.48 -15.98 2.54
CA PHE A 114 -6.26 -16.28 1.79
C PHE A 114 -6.55 -16.35 0.29
N LEU A 115 -7.61 -17.06 -0.10
CA LEU A 115 -8.11 -17.09 -1.48
C LEU A 115 -8.46 -15.69 -1.98
N LEU A 116 -9.15 -14.88 -1.16
CA LEU A 116 -9.43 -13.49 -1.50
C LEU A 116 -8.14 -12.69 -1.74
N ALA A 117 -7.12 -12.84 -0.89
CA ALA A 117 -5.86 -12.12 -1.05
C ALA A 117 -5.15 -12.49 -2.36
N ILE A 118 -5.15 -13.77 -2.73
CA ILE A 118 -4.61 -14.25 -4.01
C ILE A 118 -5.43 -13.72 -5.19
N GLU A 119 -6.75 -13.90 -5.16
CA GLU A 119 -7.62 -13.50 -6.27
C GLU A 119 -7.64 -11.97 -6.46
N LEU A 120 -7.47 -11.18 -5.39
CA LEU A 120 -7.35 -9.72 -5.47
C LEU A 120 -6.03 -9.24 -6.10
N MET A 121 -5.03 -10.11 -6.30
CA MET A 121 -3.80 -9.71 -6.98
C MET A 121 -4.08 -9.27 -8.41
N ILE A 122 -4.97 -9.95 -9.13
CA ILE A 122 -5.30 -9.62 -10.53
C ILE A 122 -6.02 -8.25 -10.62
N PRO A 123 -7.14 -8.00 -9.92
CA PRO A 123 -7.77 -6.68 -9.89
C PRO A 123 -6.85 -5.57 -9.39
N THR A 124 -5.98 -5.87 -8.42
CA THR A 124 -4.99 -4.90 -7.92
C THR A 124 -3.95 -4.58 -8.99
N ALA A 125 -3.44 -5.56 -9.72
CA ALA A 125 -2.52 -5.35 -10.83
C ALA A 125 -3.17 -4.51 -11.94
N ILE A 126 -4.41 -4.83 -12.31
CA ILE A 126 -5.19 -4.04 -13.29
C ILE A 126 -5.36 -2.59 -12.80
N TYR A 127 -5.72 -2.40 -11.53
CA TYR A 127 -5.84 -1.07 -10.94
C TYR A 127 -4.51 -0.31 -10.98
N VAL A 128 -3.40 -0.94 -10.61
CA VAL A 128 -2.06 -0.32 -10.60
C VAL A 128 -1.65 0.07 -12.01
N ILE A 129 -1.86 -0.79 -13.01
CA ILE A 129 -1.55 -0.49 -14.42
C ILE A 129 -2.41 0.70 -14.89
N ALA A 130 -3.72 0.67 -14.67
CA ALA A 130 -4.61 1.76 -15.05
C ALA A 130 -4.23 3.07 -14.36
N PHE A 131 -3.89 3.02 -13.06
CA PHE A 131 -3.43 4.16 -12.30
C PHE A 131 -2.10 4.72 -12.81
N LEU A 132 -1.14 3.86 -13.19
CA LEU A 132 0.12 4.29 -13.79
C LEU A 132 -0.10 5.02 -15.11
N ILE A 133 -1.00 4.51 -15.97
CA ILE A 133 -1.37 5.18 -17.22
C ILE A 133 -1.96 6.57 -16.92
N VAL A 134 -2.95 6.65 -16.03
CA VAL A 134 -3.57 7.92 -15.64
C VAL A 134 -2.54 8.88 -15.04
N LYS A 135 -1.65 8.38 -14.18
CA LYS A 135 -0.57 9.16 -13.58
C LYS A 135 0.37 9.73 -14.65
N ILE A 136 0.81 8.92 -15.61
CA ILE A 136 1.69 9.38 -16.69
C ILE A 136 0.99 10.49 -17.49
N LEU A 137 -0.27 10.30 -17.87
CA LEU A 137 -1.05 11.30 -18.60
C LEU A 137 -1.19 12.61 -17.81
N LEU A 138 -1.52 12.53 -16.51
CA LEU A 138 -1.64 13.71 -15.66
C LEU A 138 -0.30 14.44 -15.49
N LEU A 139 0.80 13.72 -15.35
CA LEU A 139 2.13 14.33 -15.25
C LEU A 139 2.57 14.98 -16.57
N GLN A 140 2.24 14.40 -17.72
CA GLN A 140 2.48 15.03 -19.02
C GLN A 140 1.68 16.33 -19.16
N ILE A 141 0.41 16.35 -18.71
CA ILE A 141 -0.41 17.58 -18.70
C ILE A 141 0.22 18.63 -17.79
N VAL A 142 0.66 18.25 -16.58
CA VAL A 142 1.34 19.17 -15.66
C VAL A 142 2.63 19.71 -16.25
N SER A 143 3.44 18.88 -16.91
CA SER A 143 4.68 19.31 -17.59
C SER A 143 4.37 20.30 -18.71
N PHE A 144 3.39 19.98 -19.55
CA PHE A 144 2.98 20.83 -20.66
C PHE A 144 2.47 22.21 -20.19
N ILE A 145 1.61 22.23 -19.17
CA ILE A 145 1.11 23.47 -18.56
C ILE A 145 2.28 24.25 -17.94
N GLY A 146 3.15 23.55 -17.20
CA GLY A 146 4.33 24.14 -16.57
C GLY A 146 5.24 24.81 -17.59
N GLU A 147 5.60 24.12 -18.67
CA GLU A 147 6.44 24.65 -19.74
C GLU A 147 5.77 25.82 -20.48
N THR A 148 4.46 25.75 -20.74
CA THR A 148 3.73 26.79 -21.50
C THR A 148 3.52 28.07 -20.68
N PHE A 149 3.10 27.94 -19.41
CA PHE A 149 2.84 29.09 -18.53
C PHE A 149 4.13 29.67 -17.91
N TYR A 150 5.16 28.86 -17.65
CA TYR A 150 6.38 29.36 -17.01
C TYR A 150 7.31 30.07 -18.01
N ASN A 151 7.46 29.53 -19.23
CA ASN A 151 8.26 30.16 -20.28
C ASN A 151 7.66 31.49 -20.75
N SER A 152 6.36 31.72 -20.54
CA SER A 152 5.68 32.97 -20.90
C SER A 152 5.72 34.06 -19.82
N ILE A 153 6.00 33.73 -18.54
CA ILE A 153 5.87 34.69 -17.44
C ILE A 153 7.22 35.10 -16.80
N ILE A 154 8.19 34.19 -16.62
CA ILE A 154 9.31 34.45 -15.69
C ILE A 154 10.73 34.40 -16.31
N GLY A 155 10.92 33.87 -17.52
CA GLY A 155 12.25 33.88 -18.13
C GLY A 155 13.29 33.07 -17.32
N SER A 156 13.39 31.78 -17.63
CA SER A 156 14.42 30.83 -17.18
C SER A 156 14.51 30.50 -15.67
N GLY A 157 14.40 29.21 -15.36
CA GLY A 157 15.46 28.60 -14.54
C GLY A 157 15.10 27.50 -13.54
N LEU A 158 14.09 27.63 -12.67
CA LEU A 158 14.20 26.95 -11.36
C LEU A 158 12.94 26.27 -10.76
N TYR A 159 11.77 26.33 -11.39
CA TYR A 159 10.52 25.82 -10.77
C TYR A 159 9.73 24.67 -11.44
N PRO A 160 10.03 24.13 -12.65
CA PRO A 160 9.20 23.07 -13.21
C PRO A 160 9.26 21.78 -12.39
N GLN A 161 10.41 21.45 -11.81
CA GLN A 161 10.60 20.19 -11.08
C GLN A 161 9.80 20.12 -9.77
N SER A 162 9.76 21.20 -8.98
CA SER A 162 9.04 21.21 -7.70
C SER A 162 7.52 21.08 -7.88
N LEU A 163 6.96 21.64 -8.96
CA LEU A 163 5.55 21.46 -9.33
C LEU A 163 5.26 20.03 -9.78
N ILE A 164 6.15 19.41 -10.55
CA ILE A 164 6.03 18.00 -10.96
C ILE A 164 6.10 17.09 -9.72
N ASP A 165 7.02 17.36 -8.80
CA ASP A 165 7.21 16.57 -7.58
C ASP A 165 5.97 16.66 -6.66
N LEU A 166 5.46 17.87 -6.44
CA LEU A 166 4.22 18.10 -5.68
C LEU A 166 3.03 17.41 -6.35
N SER A 167 2.86 17.58 -7.65
CA SER A 167 1.77 16.95 -8.40
C SER A 167 1.85 15.43 -8.34
N THR A 168 3.04 14.87 -8.46
CA THR A 168 3.29 13.43 -8.32
C THR A 168 2.85 12.93 -6.95
N LEU A 169 3.20 13.66 -5.88
CA LEU A 169 2.82 13.31 -4.51
C LEU A 169 1.29 13.30 -4.35
N TYR A 170 0.59 14.33 -4.83
CA TYR A 170 -0.87 14.41 -4.73
C TYR A 170 -1.58 13.34 -5.56
N ILE A 171 -1.13 13.08 -6.80
CA ILE A 171 -1.68 12.03 -7.66
C ILE A 171 -1.54 10.66 -6.98
N ASN A 172 -0.36 10.36 -6.42
CA ASN A 172 -0.12 9.12 -5.66
C ASN A 172 -1.04 9.02 -4.43
N LEU A 173 -1.16 10.11 -3.65
CA LEU A 173 -2.03 10.15 -2.46
C LEU A 173 -3.50 9.88 -2.84
N PHE A 174 -4.00 10.55 -3.88
CA PHE A 174 -5.37 10.38 -4.34
C PHE A 174 -5.64 8.97 -4.85
N GLY A 175 -4.71 8.40 -5.63
CA GLY A 175 -4.78 7.00 -6.06
C GLY A 175 -4.90 6.05 -4.87
N ILE A 176 -3.98 6.16 -3.91
CA ILE A 176 -3.96 5.29 -2.72
C ILE A 176 -5.26 5.40 -1.92
N ILE A 177 -5.80 6.60 -1.69
CA ILE A 177 -7.04 6.77 -0.93
C ILE A 177 -8.22 6.11 -1.67
N LEU A 178 -8.36 6.32 -2.97
CA LEU A 178 -9.42 5.69 -3.77
C LEU A 178 -9.30 4.16 -3.76
N TYR A 179 -8.08 3.65 -3.91
CA TYR A 179 -7.80 2.22 -3.83
C TYR A 179 -8.20 1.65 -2.47
N LEU A 180 -7.83 2.30 -1.36
CA LEU A 180 -8.19 1.87 -0.01
C LEU A 180 -9.71 1.83 0.20
N ILE A 181 -10.44 2.84 -0.30
CA ILE A 181 -11.91 2.85 -0.22
C ILE A 181 -12.50 1.66 -0.98
N LEU A 182 -12.08 1.43 -2.23
CA LEU A 182 -12.52 0.29 -3.04
C LEU A 182 -12.21 -1.03 -2.32
N LEU A 183 -10.97 -1.20 -1.85
CA LEU A 183 -10.51 -2.40 -1.16
C LEU A 183 -11.35 -2.70 0.10
N PHE A 184 -11.67 -1.68 0.91
CA PHE A 184 -12.50 -1.88 2.10
C PHE A 184 -13.96 -2.18 1.78
N ILE A 185 -14.52 -1.61 0.71
CA ILE A 185 -15.84 -2.01 0.23
C ILE A 185 -15.79 -3.49 -0.18
N THR A 186 -14.78 -3.91 -0.94
CA THR A 186 -14.62 -5.31 -1.39
C THR A 186 -14.48 -6.29 -0.25
N PHE A 187 -13.67 -5.96 0.76
CA PHE A 187 -13.58 -6.80 1.95
C PHE A 187 -14.90 -6.88 2.72
N SER A 188 -15.66 -5.79 2.79
CA SER A 188 -16.99 -5.78 3.43
C SER A 188 -17.99 -6.65 2.68
N SER A 189 -18.03 -6.54 1.36
CA SER A 189 -18.90 -7.34 0.49
C SER A 189 -18.50 -8.82 0.54
N PHE A 190 -17.19 -9.11 0.55
CA PHE A 190 -16.68 -10.46 0.67
C PHE A 190 -17.06 -11.13 1.99
N ALA A 191 -17.02 -10.40 3.10
CA ALA A 191 -17.44 -10.91 4.40
C ALA A 191 -18.92 -11.37 4.43
N SER A 192 -19.74 -10.92 3.48
CA SER A 192 -21.14 -11.33 3.31
C SER A 192 -21.30 -12.44 2.26
N GLU A 193 -20.73 -12.28 1.07
CA GLU A 193 -20.94 -13.17 -0.09
C GLU A 193 -20.02 -14.41 -0.12
N LEU A 194 -18.83 -14.30 0.48
CA LEU A 194 -17.79 -15.34 0.49
C LEU A 194 -17.33 -15.81 -0.91
N ARG A 195 -17.61 -15.02 -1.95
CA ARG A 195 -17.17 -15.23 -3.33
C ARG A 195 -16.51 -13.95 -3.84
N VAL A 196 -15.27 -14.04 -4.30
CA VAL A 196 -14.45 -12.87 -4.62
C VAL A 196 -15.03 -12.07 -5.78
N PHE A 197 -15.33 -12.71 -6.92
CA PHE A 197 -15.89 -12.01 -8.08
C PHE A 197 -17.22 -11.30 -7.78
N LYS A 198 -18.12 -11.95 -7.02
CA LYS A 198 -19.36 -11.31 -6.57
C LYS A 198 -19.10 -10.14 -5.64
N ALA A 199 -18.13 -10.26 -4.73
CA ALA A 199 -17.75 -9.18 -3.84
C ALA A 199 -17.19 -7.98 -4.61
N ILE A 200 -16.38 -8.22 -5.65
CA ILE A 200 -15.85 -7.18 -6.54
C ILE A 200 -17.01 -6.50 -7.31
N GLU A 201 -17.88 -7.28 -7.94
CA GLU A 201 -19.06 -6.75 -8.65
C GLU A 201 -19.94 -5.89 -7.74
N GLN A 202 -20.27 -6.40 -6.54
CA GLN A 202 -21.00 -5.64 -5.53
C GLN A 202 -20.27 -4.37 -5.10
N SER A 203 -18.93 -4.40 -5.05
CA SER A 203 -18.15 -3.21 -4.72
C SER A 203 -18.32 -2.11 -5.74
N TYR A 204 -18.23 -2.45 -7.03
CA TYR A 204 -18.50 -1.50 -8.11
C TYR A 204 -19.94 -0.99 -8.08
N HIS A 205 -20.90 -1.87 -7.82
CA HIS A 205 -22.31 -1.48 -7.67
C HIS A 205 -22.51 -0.49 -6.52
N ILE A 206 -21.94 -0.78 -5.33
CA ILE A 206 -21.98 0.10 -4.16
C ILE A 206 -21.27 1.42 -4.47
N MET A 207 -20.13 1.38 -5.14
CA MET A 207 -19.39 2.58 -5.52
C MET A 207 -20.20 3.51 -6.42
N ARG A 208 -20.85 2.94 -7.44
CA ARG A 208 -21.71 3.70 -8.35
C ARG A 208 -22.91 4.29 -7.62
N LYS A 209 -23.58 3.49 -6.79
CA LYS A 209 -24.78 3.91 -6.04
C LYS A 209 -24.48 4.99 -4.99
N SER A 210 -23.30 4.94 -4.39
CA SER A 210 -22.89 5.83 -3.28
C SER A 210 -21.81 6.82 -3.66
N ILE A 211 -21.72 7.20 -4.94
CA ILE A 211 -20.63 8.05 -5.46
C ILE A 211 -20.51 9.37 -4.70
N ILE A 212 -21.64 10.00 -4.35
CA ILE A 212 -21.66 11.26 -3.59
C ILE A 212 -21.07 11.08 -2.19
N GLN A 213 -21.39 9.98 -1.50
CA GLN A 213 -20.84 9.69 -0.18
C GLN A 213 -19.35 9.34 -0.26
N ILE A 214 -18.93 8.62 -1.30
CA ILE A 214 -17.52 8.31 -1.56
C ILE A 214 -16.73 9.58 -1.82
N SER A 215 -17.20 10.48 -2.68
CA SER A 215 -16.52 11.75 -2.93
C SER A 215 -16.38 12.58 -1.67
N LYS A 216 -17.41 12.62 -0.81
CA LYS A 216 -17.33 13.29 0.50
C LYS A 216 -16.29 12.63 1.41
N LEU A 217 -16.30 11.31 1.52
CA LEU A 217 -15.32 10.57 2.33
C LEU A 217 -13.90 10.78 1.80
N PHE A 218 -13.71 10.73 0.49
CA PHE A 218 -12.44 10.97 -0.18
C PHE A 218 -11.89 12.36 0.15
N LEU A 219 -12.70 13.41 0.03
CA LEU A 219 -12.29 14.77 0.39
C LEU A 219 -11.89 14.90 1.86
N VAL A 220 -12.66 14.30 2.77
CA VAL A 220 -12.32 14.30 4.20
C VAL A 220 -11.04 13.50 4.45
N ALA A 221 -10.84 12.37 3.76
CA ALA A 221 -9.62 11.56 3.86
C ALA A 221 -8.38 12.34 3.39
N CYS A 222 -8.48 13.07 2.28
CA CYS A 222 -7.41 13.96 1.81
C CYS A 222 -7.06 15.02 2.86
N LEU A 223 -8.08 15.67 3.44
CA LEU A 223 -7.90 16.67 4.49
C LEU A 223 -7.24 16.08 5.75
N VAL A 224 -7.65 14.88 6.17
CA VAL A 224 -7.02 14.17 7.29
C VAL A 224 -5.57 13.82 6.98
N ALA A 225 -5.27 13.33 5.77
CA ALA A 225 -3.90 13.01 5.35
C ALA A 225 -3.00 14.26 5.37
N ILE A 226 -3.51 15.40 4.92
CA ILE A 226 -2.80 16.69 4.98
C ILE A 226 -2.55 17.09 6.43
N ILE A 227 -3.58 17.05 7.29
CA ILE A 227 -3.45 17.40 8.72
C ILE A 227 -2.41 16.51 9.40
N LEU A 228 -2.47 15.20 9.19
CA LEU A 228 -1.49 14.25 9.75
C LEU A 228 -0.08 14.56 9.25
N SER A 229 0.07 14.92 7.98
CA SER A 229 1.37 15.29 7.40
C SER A 229 1.92 16.59 8.00
N VAL A 230 1.07 17.58 8.27
CA VAL A 230 1.47 18.83 8.93
C VAL A 230 1.87 18.57 10.38
N ILE A 231 1.11 17.75 11.12
CA ILE A 231 1.44 17.36 12.50
C ILE A 231 2.80 16.64 12.55
N LEU A 232 3.16 15.89 11.50
CA LEU A 232 4.45 15.20 11.40
C LEU A 232 5.65 16.11 11.19
N LEU A 233 5.48 17.31 10.63
CA LEU A 233 6.59 18.21 10.30
C LEU A 233 7.52 18.49 11.48
N PRO A 234 7.05 18.94 12.66
CA PRO A 234 7.95 19.19 13.79
C PRO A 234 8.73 17.94 14.20
N PHE A 235 8.08 16.78 14.19
CA PHE A 235 8.74 15.51 14.53
C PHE A 235 9.84 15.16 13.54
N ARG A 236 9.63 15.39 12.24
CA ARG A 236 10.66 15.13 11.22
C ARG A 236 11.93 15.94 11.45
N PHE A 237 11.80 17.21 11.83
CA PHE A 237 12.97 18.04 12.15
C PHE A 237 13.68 17.56 13.42
N THR A 238 12.94 17.21 14.47
CA THR A 238 13.53 16.75 15.73
C THR A 238 14.13 15.35 15.66
N LEU A 239 13.58 14.47 14.82
CA LEU A 239 13.94 13.05 14.74
C LEU A 239 14.76 12.70 13.50
N GLN A 240 15.28 13.69 12.77
CA GLN A 240 16.03 13.50 11.52
C GLN A 240 17.22 12.53 11.66
N PHE A 241 17.84 12.48 12.84
CA PHE A 241 18.97 11.59 13.13
C PHE A 241 18.56 10.25 13.75
N GLN A 242 17.25 9.99 13.87
CA GLN A 242 16.69 8.77 14.47
C GLN A 242 15.79 8.06 13.44
N PRO A 243 16.38 7.38 12.43
CA PRO A 243 15.63 6.82 11.29
C PRO A 243 14.62 5.76 11.74
N VAL A 244 14.96 4.94 12.73
CA VAL A 244 14.07 3.90 13.28
C VAL A 244 12.84 4.52 13.94
N LEU A 245 13.03 5.57 14.75
CA LEU A 245 11.92 6.24 15.43
C LEU A 245 11.03 7.00 14.43
N THR A 246 11.63 7.60 13.40
CA THR A 246 10.89 8.24 12.29
C THR A 246 10.05 7.22 11.52
N MET A 247 10.60 6.02 11.23
CA MET A 247 9.87 4.92 10.60
C MET A 247 8.71 4.43 11.47
N PHE A 248 8.94 4.31 12.78
CA PHE A 248 7.92 3.94 13.76
C PHE A 248 6.75 4.91 13.79
N LEU A 249 7.05 6.20 13.95
CA LEU A 249 6.06 7.27 13.99
C LEU A 249 5.26 7.38 12.69
N ASN A 250 5.93 7.30 11.53
CA ASN A 250 5.24 7.27 10.23
C ASN A 250 4.30 6.06 10.13
N SER A 251 4.74 4.88 10.56
CA SER A 251 3.94 3.66 10.54
C SER A 251 2.70 3.78 11.44
N VAL A 252 2.84 4.30 12.67
CA VAL A 252 1.71 4.56 13.59
C VAL A 252 0.66 5.44 12.91
N LEU A 253 1.06 6.57 12.31
CA LEU A 253 0.12 7.48 11.67
C LEU A 253 -0.50 6.89 10.40
N THR A 254 0.27 6.15 9.60
CA THR A 254 -0.25 5.43 8.43
C THR A 254 -1.32 4.42 8.87
N PHE A 255 -1.09 3.62 9.91
CA PHE A 255 -2.07 2.67 10.41
C PHE A 255 -3.30 3.35 11.03
N LEU A 256 -3.12 4.48 11.72
CA LEU A 256 -4.24 5.29 12.21
C LEU A 256 -5.10 5.78 11.04
N PHE A 257 -4.46 6.30 9.99
CA PHE A 257 -5.14 6.77 8.79
C PHE A 257 -5.89 5.63 8.07
N ILE A 258 -5.22 4.50 7.81
CA ILE A 258 -5.82 3.33 7.17
C ILE A 258 -7.02 2.81 7.96
N ASN A 259 -6.90 2.71 9.28
CA ASN A 259 -7.99 2.25 10.15
C ASN A 259 -9.16 3.26 10.17
N TRP A 260 -8.85 4.55 10.19
CA TRP A 260 -9.85 5.62 10.10
C TRP A 260 -10.62 5.56 8.78
N VAL A 261 -9.93 5.41 7.64
CA VAL A 261 -10.56 5.25 6.32
C VAL A 261 -11.46 4.00 6.32
N ARG A 262 -10.98 2.86 6.83
CA ARG A 262 -11.76 1.62 6.90
C ARG A 262 -13.08 1.79 7.63
N ILE A 263 -13.04 2.30 8.86
CA ILE A 263 -14.23 2.44 9.70
C ILE A 263 -15.21 3.42 9.07
N ASN A 264 -14.73 4.52 8.53
CA ASN A 264 -15.58 5.51 7.87
C ASN A 264 -16.18 5.01 6.55
N THR A 265 -15.43 4.22 5.76
CA THR A 265 -15.97 3.53 4.60
C THR A 265 -17.12 2.61 5.01
N LEU A 266 -16.92 1.82 6.06
CA LEU A 266 -17.93 0.88 6.54
C LEU A 266 -19.20 1.57 7.04
N GLN A 267 -19.05 2.57 7.89
CA GLN A 267 -20.17 3.25 8.52
C GLN A 267 -20.98 4.10 7.54
N ASN A 268 -20.32 4.74 6.57
CA ASN A 268 -20.98 5.73 5.71
C ASN A 268 -21.38 5.20 4.33
N ILE A 269 -20.75 4.11 3.85
CA ILE A 269 -20.98 3.57 2.51
C ILE A 269 -21.68 2.20 2.58
N THR A 270 -21.20 1.29 3.42
CA THR A 270 -21.66 -0.12 3.38
C THR A 270 -22.82 -0.47 4.33
N LYS A 271 -23.14 0.39 5.31
CA LYS A 271 -24.19 0.16 6.32
C LYS A 271 -25.59 0.68 5.91
N LYS A 272 -25.83 0.88 4.61
CA LYS A 272 -27.14 1.23 4.05
C LYS A 272 -27.71 0.04 3.29
#